data_AF-A0A956KCX3-F1
#
_entry.id   AF-A0A956KCX3-F1
#
_cell.length_a   1.000
_cell.length_b   1.000
_cell.length_c   1.000
_cell.angle_alpha   90.00
_cell.angle_beta   90.00
_cell.angle_gamma   90.00
#
_symmetry.space_group_name_H-M   'P 1'
#
loop_
_entity.id
_entity.type
_entity.pdbx_description
1 polymer ?
#
loop_
_entity_poly.entity_id
_entity_poly.type
_entity_poly.pdbx_seq_one_letter_code
_entity_poly.pdbx_strand_id
1 'polypeptide(L)'
;MELPPIRGALGSVVRRALSGRAGVRRVALCGLLLAACESSSPPRERAVVSPGSPEAAARCAEDHLARDAVLARFDGETCPFVLVRGAAPSAVELHSLTEPPTRRAGVAPERCPPERCQWSGVDTPAGPLLLAVAPSPASELPREVWLGAAGEAEALAFTPLWTGEPATVDDTELGPVFALEPQLCGGALALTVRARLPPAGAEPPPPSITAAAGVYRVVDGELARIGPTPAGAACLPIALALP
;
A
#
# COMPACT_ATOMS: atom_id res chain seq x y z
N MET A 1 -30.14 44.92 -14.69
CA MET A 1 -30.15 43.51 -15.13
C MET A 1 -29.98 42.70 -13.85
N GLU A 2 -31.10 42.37 -13.21
CA GLU A 2 -31.16 41.73 -11.89
C GLU A 2 -31.13 40.21 -12.06
N LEU A 3 -30.28 39.53 -11.29
CA LEU A 3 -30.21 38.07 -11.21
C LEU A 3 -31.10 37.59 -10.05
N PRO A 4 -31.93 36.54 -10.25
CA PRO A 4 -32.75 35.99 -9.17
C PRO A 4 -31.96 35.04 -8.27
N PRO A 5 -32.39 34.85 -6.99
CA PRO A 5 -31.74 33.95 -6.06
C PRO A 5 -32.15 32.48 -6.28
N ILE A 6 -31.17 31.58 -6.32
CA ILE A 6 -31.40 30.13 -6.36
C ILE A 6 -31.57 29.61 -4.93
N ARG A 7 -32.79 29.19 -4.60
CA ARG A 7 -33.15 28.42 -3.40
C ARG A 7 -33.45 26.98 -3.80
N GLY A 8 -33.04 26.03 -2.96
CA GLY A 8 -33.50 24.62 -2.95
C GLY A 8 -32.48 23.65 -3.55
N ALA A 9 -32.28 22.43 -3.04
CA ALA A 9 -33.07 21.67 -2.09
C ALA A 9 -32.16 20.62 -1.40
N LEU A 10 -32.34 20.46 -0.09
CA LEU A 10 -31.82 19.33 0.69
C LEU A 10 -32.66 18.09 0.34
N GLY A 11 -32.07 17.18 -0.43
CA GLY A 11 -32.66 15.91 -0.85
C GLY A 11 -32.35 14.78 0.11
N SER A 12 -33.30 14.54 1.02
CA SER A 12 -33.73 13.28 1.64
C SER A 12 -32.79 12.04 1.59
N VAL A 13 -32.40 11.62 2.79
CA VAL A 13 -31.82 10.32 3.15
C VAL A 13 -32.83 9.20 2.87
N VAL A 14 -32.55 8.34 1.88
CA VAL A 14 -33.28 7.08 1.66
C VAL A 14 -32.64 5.98 2.51
N ARG A 15 -33.16 5.77 3.72
CA ARG A 15 -32.97 4.51 4.47
C ARG A 15 -33.86 3.44 3.82
N ARG A 16 -33.27 2.53 3.03
CA ARG A 16 -33.96 1.29 2.63
C ARG A 16 -33.67 0.20 3.65
N ALA A 17 -34.73 -0.18 4.35
CA ALA A 17 -34.81 -1.37 5.17
C ALA A 17 -34.76 -2.62 4.29
N LEU A 18 -33.80 -3.51 4.54
CA LEU A 18 -33.83 -4.89 4.04
C LEU A 18 -34.34 -5.80 5.16
N SER A 19 -35.65 -6.03 5.11
CA SER A 19 -36.33 -7.15 5.75
C SER A 19 -36.05 -8.41 4.93
N GLY A 20 -35.09 -9.23 5.36
CA GLY A 20 -34.79 -10.54 4.80
C GLY A 20 -34.99 -11.63 5.84
N ARG A 21 -36.13 -12.34 5.76
CA ARG A 21 -36.46 -13.55 6.53
C ARG A 21 -35.36 -14.61 6.37
N ALA A 22 -34.66 -14.95 7.44
CA ALA A 22 -33.86 -16.18 7.50
C ALA A 22 -34.60 -17.20 8.39
N GLY A 23 -34.97 -18.31 7.74
CA GLY A 23 -35.71 -19.41 8.32
C GLY A 23 -34.92 -20.15 9.40
N VAL A 24 -35.67 -20.55 10.42
CA VAL A 24 -35.32 -21.47 11.49
C VAL A 24 -34.82 -22.79 10.90
N ARG A 25 -33.55 -23.13 11.13
CA ARG A 25 -33.09 -24.53 11.14
C ARG A 25 -32.41 -24.82 12.47
N ARG A 26 -33.16 -25.55 13.30
CA ARG A 26 -32.68 -26.24 14.49
C ARG A 26 -31.57 -27.21 14.07
N VAL A 27 -30.39 -27.09 14.66
CA VAL A 27 -29.39 -28.17 14.70
C VAL A 27 -29.03 -28.41 16.16
N ALA A 28 -28.95 -29.69 16.46
CA ALA A 28 -28.98 -30.27 17.77
C ALA A 28 -27.76 -29.96 18.63
N LEU A 29 -28.09 -29.73 19.90
CA LEU A 29 -27.31 -29.99 21.11
C LEU A 29 -26.66 -31.39 21.07
N CYS A 30 -25.35 -31.51 21.31
CA CYS A 30 -24.70 -32.56 22.13
C CYS A 30 -23.18 -32.55 21.92
N GLY A 31 -22.43 -32.37 23.00
CA GLY A 31 -20.98 -32.66 23.00
C GLY A 31 -20.18 -31.89 24.03
N LEU A 32 -20.54 -32.00 25.32
CA LEU A 32 -19.65 -31.65 26.42
C LEU A 32 -18.49 -32.65 26.47
N LEU A 33 -17.26 -32.18 26.19
CA LEU A 33 -16.03 -32.80 26.68
C LEU A 33 -15.13 -31.68 27.24
N LEU A 34 -15.25 -31.51 28.56
CA LEU A 34 -14.35 -30.74 29.40
C LEU A 34 -13.02 -31.50 29.50
N ALA A 35 -12.00 -31.05 28.78
CA ALA A 35 -10.61 -31.42 29.05
C ALA A 35 -9.91 -30.21 29.66
N ALA A 36 -9.71 -30.25 30.98
CA ALA A 36 -8.92 -29.29 31.73
C ALA A 36 -7.44 -29.47 31.38
N CYS A 37 -6.88 -28.57 30.57
CA CYS A 37 -5.43 -28.40 30.47
C CYS A 37 -4.98 -27.39 31.51
N GLU A 38 -4.56 -27.91 32.66
CA GLU A 38 -3.89 -27.18 33.72
C GLU A 38 -2.52 -26.73 33.21
N SER A 39 -2.46 -25.48 32.74
CA SER A 39 -1.21 -24.87 32.26
C SER A 39 -0.53 -24.18 33.43
N SER A 40 0.38 -24.90 34.07
CA SER A 40 1.29 -24.38 35.10
C SER A 40 2.04 -23.17 34.53
N SER A 41 1.73 -21.97 35.04
CA SER A 41 2.41 -20.75 34.67
C SER A 41 3.68 -20.61 35.51
N PRO A 42 4.88 -20.49 34.91
CA PRO A 42 6.10 -20.24 35.67
C PRO A 42 6.03 -18.84 36.31
N PRO A 43 6.72 -18.63 37.45
CA PRO A 43 6.75 -17.35 38.13
C PRO A 43 7.28 -16.27 37.17
N ARG A 44 6.50 -15.18 37.02
CA ARG A 44 6.93 -13.94 36.36
C ARG A 44 8.10 -13.36 37.15
N GLU A 45 9.31 -13.76 36.77
CA GLU A 45 10.52 -13.03 37.11
C GLU A 45 10.41 -11.66 36.42
N ARG A 46 10.22 -10.62 37.21
CA ARG A 46 10.30 -9.24 36.72
C ARG A 46 11.74 -9.03 36.28
N ALA A 47 12.01 -9.22 35.00
CA ALA A 47 13.18 -8.67 34.37
C ALA A 47 13.14 -7.16 34.64
N VAL A 48 14.01 -6.72 35.56
CA VAL A 48 14.36 -5.32 35.70
C VAL A 48 15.04 -4.97 34.38
N VAL A 49 14.25 -4.46 33.44
CA VAL A 49 14.75 -3.84 32.22
C VAL A 49 15.50 -2.61 32.68
N SER A 50 16.82 -2.75 32.81
CA SER A 50 17.71 -1.59 32.84
C SER A 50 17.38 -0.75 31.61
N PRO A 51 17.09 0.56 31.73
CA PRO A 51 16.98 1.42 30.58
C PRO A 51 18.34 1.41 29.87
N GLY A 52 18.43 0.61 28.80
CA GLY A 52 19.58 0.63 27.93
C GLY A 52 19.75 2.06 27.41
N SER A 53 20.95 2.62 27.58
CA SER A 53 21.31 3.94 27.07
C SER A 53 20.81 4.15 25.64
N PRO A 54 20.25 5.32 25.29
CA PRO A 54 19.83 5.67 23.92
C PRO A 54 21.01 5.88 22.94
N GLU A 55 22.16 5.28 23.23
CA GLU A 55 23.45 5.57 22.61
C GLU A 55 24.00 4.39 21.80
N ALA A 56 23.13 3.44 21.42
CA ALA A 56 23.35 2.65 20.22
C ALA A 56 23.08 3.56 19.01
N ALA A 57 23.95 4.56 18.82
CA ALA A 57 23.97 5.37 17.61
C ALA A 57 23.97 4.42 16.42
N ALA A 58 22.96 4.55 15.57
CA ALA A 58 22.77 3.77 14.36
C ALA A 58 24.03 3.84 13.52
N ARG A 59 24.90 2.83 13.65
CA ARG A 59 26.11 2.74 12.83
C ARG A 59 25.65 2.34 11.44
N CYS A 60 25.90 3.22 10.47
CA CYS A 60 25.74 2.89 9.07
C CYS A 60 26.54 1.62 8.76
N ALA A 61 25.98 0.70 8.00
CA ALA A 61 26.75 -0.45 7.53
C ALA A 61 27.72 0.00 6.40
N GLU A 62 28.91 -0.61 6.38
CA GLU A 62 29.91 -0.44 5.31
C GLU A 62 29.77 -1.53 4.24
N ASP A 63 28.57 -2.08 4.07
CA ASP A 63 28.33 -3.19 3.16
C ASP A 63 28.60 -2.79 1.71
N HIS A 64 29.43 -3.59 1.04
CA HIS A 64 29.68 -3.47 -0.39
C HIS A 64 28.56 -4.17 -1.16
N LEU A 65 27.42 -3.48 -1.29
CA LEU A 65 26.33 -3.93 -2.15
C LEU A 65 26.67 -3.69 -3.63
N ALA A 66 26.33 -4.66 -4.47
CA ALA A 66 26.39 -4.48 -5.91
C ALA A 66 25.36 -3.43 -6.36
N ARG A 67 25.71 -2.59 -7.35
CA ARG A 67 24.84 -1.50 -7.83
C ARG A 67 23.48 -1.99 -8.32
N ASP A 68 23.46 -3.14 -8.97
CA ASP A 68 22.28 -3.78 -9.55
C ASP A 68 21.38 -4.45 -8.50
N ALA A 69 21.91 -4.74 -7.31
CA ALA A 69 21.12 -5.23 -6.19
C ALA A 69 20.26 -4.12 -5.55
N VAL A 70 20.62 -2.85 -5.71
CA VAL A 70 19.94 -1.72 -5.07
C VAL A 70 18.84 -1.16 -5.97
N LEU A 71 17.60 -1.23 -5.48
CA LEU A 71 16.40 -0.77 -6.18
C LEU A 71 16.15 0.72 -5.98
N ALA A 72 16.40 1.23 -4.77
CA ALA A 72 16.17 2.63 -4.42
C ALA A 72 17.03 3.10 -3.26
N ARG A 73 17.20 4.42 -3.17
CA ARG A 73 17.83 5.15 -2.08
C ARG A 73 16.89 6.25 -1.58
N PHE A 74 16.83 6.41 -0.28
CA PHE A 74 16.20 7.53 0.40
C PHE A 74 17.23 8.21 1.30
N ASP A 75 17.12 9.52 1.45
CA ASP A 75 17.92 10.22 2.46
C ASP A 75 17.41 9.86 3.86
N GLY A 76 18.34 9.80 4.81
CA GLY A 76 18.07 9.59 6.23
C GLY A 76 18.89 10.55 7.06
N GLU A 77 18.47 10.78 8.31
CA GLU A 77 19.09 11.79 9.19
C GLU A 77 20.56 11.50 9.49
N THR A 78 20.92 10.22 9.62
CA THR A 78 22.30 9.78 9.92
C THR A 78 22.94 9.10 8.71
N CYS A 79 22.23 8.15 8.10
CA CYS A 79 22.68 7.43 6.92
C CYS A 79 21.52 7.34 5.92
N PRO A 80 21.80 7.38 4.61
CA PRO A 80 20.82 6.99 3.60
C PRO A 80 20.28 5.58 3.83
N PHE A 81 18.98 5.42 3.59
CA PHE A 81 18.35 4.12 3.49
C PHE A 81 18.42 3.61 2.05
N VAL A 82 18.64 2.32 1.87
CA VAL A 82 18.54 1.67 0.58
C VAL A 82 17.63 0.46 0.63
N LEU A 83 16.88 0.29 -0.46
CA LEU A 83 16.09 -0.89 -0.71
C LEU A 83 16.89 -1.81 -1.63
N VAL A 84 17.14 -3.02 -1.16
CA VAL A 84 17.95 -4.03 -1.82
C VAL A 84 17.05 -5.19 -2.19
N ARG A 85 17.31 -5.83 -3.33
CA ARG A 85 16.61 -7.05 -3.72
C ARG A 85 16.87 -8.16 -2.70
N GLY A 86 15.79 -8.71 -2.15
CA GLY A 86 15.83 -9.89 -1.29
C GLY A 86 15.87 -11.20 -2.10
N ALA A 87 15.87 -12.32 -1.38
CA ALA A 87 15.98 -13.64 -2.01
C ALA A 87 14.74 -14.07 -2.82
N ALA A 88 13.54 -13.63 -2.44
CA ALA A 88 12.30 -13.93 -3.17
C ALA A 88 12.06 -12.90 -4.30
N PRO A 89 11.33 -13.25 -5.38
CA PRO A 89 11.22 -12.41 -6.58
C PRO A 89 10.72 -10.98 -6.36
N SER A 90 9.88 -10.76 -5.35
CA SER A 90 9.36 -9.44 -4.98
C SER A 90 9.86 -8.94 -3.61
N ALA A 91 10.74 -9.70 -2.95
CA ALA A 91 11.22 -9.34 -1.63
C ALA A 91 12.22 -8.19 -1.71
N VAL A 92 12.13 -7.29 -0.74
CA VAL A 92 13.02 -6.15 -0.60
C VAL A 92 13.49 -6.08 0.83
N GLU A 93 14.77 -5.79 1.01
CA GLU A 93 15.41 -5.60 2.30
C GLU A 93 15.83 -4.14 2.47
N LEU A 94 15.58 -3.58 3.64
CA LEU A 94 15.97 -2.23 3.99
C LEU A 94 17.33 -2.24 4.68
N HIS A 95 18.28 -1.50 4.13
CA HIS A 95 19.62 -1.33 4.68
C HIS A 95 19.91 0.15 4.92
N SER A 96 20.81 0.44 5.87
CA SER A 96 21.26 1.79 6.19
C SER A 96 22.77 1.86 5.93
N LEU A 97 23.19 2.64 4.93
CA LEU A 97 24.56 2.59 4.40
C LEU A 97 25.23 3.95 4.45
N THR A 98 26.55 3.98 4.68
CA THR A 98 27.34 5.22 4.61
C THR A 98 27.38 5.77 3.18
N GLU A 99 27.66 4.89 2.21
CA GLU A 99 27.83 5.25 0.80
C GLU A 99 27.03 4.29 -0.11
N PRO A 100 25.75 4.61 -0.39
CA PRO A 100 24.92 3.74 -1.22
C PRO A 100 25.32 3.79 -2.70
N PRO A 101 25.35 2.65 -3.41
CA PRO A 101 25.91 2.55 -4.75
C PRO A 101 24.96 2.97 -5.89
N THR A 102 23.66 3.15 -5.61
CA THR A 102 22.63 3.50 -6.62
C THR A 102 22.42 5.01 -6.78
N ARG A 103 21.97 5.42 -7.97
CA ARG A 103 21.50 6.79 -8.26
C ARG A 103 19.97 6.94 -8.18
N ARG A 104 19.23 5.84 -7.99
CA ARG A 104 17.77 5.81 -7.87
C ARG A 104 17.30 6.44 -6.57
N ALA A 105 17.35 7.76 -6.50
CA ALA A 105 17.05 8.52 -5.30
C ALA A 105 15.66 9.13 -5.38
N GLY A 106 14.96 9.13 -4.25
CA GLY A 106 13.65 9.76 -4.13
C GLY A 106 13.30 10.06 -2.69
N VAL A 107 12.14 10.70 -2.51
CA VAL A 107 11.55 10.96 -1.20
C VAL A 107 10.48 9.91 -0.96
N ALA A 108 10.58 9.18 0.15
CA ALA A 108 9.55 8.23 0.55
C ALA A 108 8.23 8.98 0.85
N PRO A 109 7.05 8.37 0.62
CA PRO A 109 5.79 9.02 0.96
C PRO A 109 5.75 9.39 2.45
N GLU A 110 5.24 10.59 2.79
CA GLU A 110 5.29 11.15 4.16
C GLU A 110 4.74 10.20 5.22
N ARG A 111 3.65 9.50 4.91
CA ARG A 111 2.97 8.55 5.83
C ARG A 111 3.57 7.14 5.78
N CYS A 112 4.67 6.98 5.06
CA CYS A 112 5.34 5.73 4.75
C CYS A 112 6.87 5.89 4.73
N PRO A 113 7.47 6.38 5.83
CA PRO A 113 8.92 6.52 5.89
C PRO A 113 9.60 5.13 5.78
N PRO A 114 10.83 5.05 5.26
CA PRO A 114 11.48 3.79 4.90
C PRO A 114 11.43 2.73 6.01
N GLU A 115 11.67 3.11 7.25
CA GLU A 115 11.74 2.22 8.41
C GLU A 115 10.40 1.75 8.96
N ARG A 116 9.28 2.39 8.58
CA ARG A 116 7.93 2.03 9.07
C ARG A 116 7.07 1.37 8.02
N CYS A 117 7.54 1.34 6.78
CA CYS A 117 6.79 0.76 5.68
C CYS A 117 7.21 -0.65 5.34
N GLN A 118 6.23 -1.39 4.83
CA GLN A 118 6.49 -2.67 4.20
C GLN A 118 6.78 -2.41 2.73
N TRP A 119 7.91 -2.93 2.27
CA TRP A 119 8.41 -2.71 0.92
C TRP A 119 8.41 -4.03 0.13
N SER A 120 7.97 -3.95 -1.11
CA SER A 120 8.22 -5.00 -2.11
C SER A 120 8.59 -4.34 -3.44
N GLY A 121 9.20 -5.09 -4.33
CA GLY A 121 9.71 -4.50 -5.57
C GLY A 121 9.99 -5.52 -6.64
N VAL A 122 9.86 -5.12 -7.89
CA VAL A 122 10.06 -5.99 -9.05
C VAL A 122 10.70 -5.20 -10.18
N ASP A 123 11.61 -5.82 -10.91
CA ASP A 123 12.09 -5.25 -12.17
C ASP A 123 11.09 -5.50 -13.28
N THR A 124 10.78 -4.45 -14.03
CA THR A 124 9.97 -4.54 -15.23
C THR A 124 10.71 -3.96 -16.43
N PRO A 125 10.26 -4.23 -17.66
CA PRO A 125 10.71 -3.50 -18.84
C PRO A 125 10.57 -1.97 -18.74
N ALA A 126 9.67 -1.45 -17.90
CA ALA A 126 9.51 -0.02 -17.64
C ALA A 126 10.47 0.51 -16.56
N GLY A 127 11.31 -0.36 -15.97
CA GLY A 127 12.18 -0.06 -14.84
C GLY A 127 11.78 -0.78 -13.55
N PRO A 128 12.56 -0.61 -12.47
CA PRO A 128 12.22 -1.14 -11.16
C PRO A 128 10.96 -0.42 -10.63
N LEU A 129 10.02 -1.21 -10.13
CA LEU A 129 8.82 -0.75 -9.46
C LEU A 129 8.89 -1.14 -7.99
N LEU A 130 8.43 -0.25 -7.13
CA LEU A 130 8.38 -0.44 -5.69
C LEU A 130 6.95 -0.28 -5.21
N LEU A 131 6.49 -1.19 -4.35
CA LEU A 131 5.26 -1.04 -3.62
C LEU A 131 5.61 -0.65 -2.18
N ALA A 132 5.11 0.50 -1.75
CA ALA A 132 5.22 0.97 -0.38
C ALA A 132 3.85 0.80 0.30
N VAL A 133 3.81 0.08 1.41
CA VAL A 133 2.57 -0.23 2.13
C VAL A 133 2.69 0.31 3.55
N ALA A 134 1.87 1.33 3.87
CA ALA A 134 1.79 1.87 5.22
C ALA A 134 0.84 1.01 6.07
N PRO A 135 1.34 0.31 7.10
CA PRO A 135 0.49 -0.48 7.98
C PRO A 135 -0.48 0.41 8.78
N SER A 136 -1.67 -0.11 9.07
CA SER A 136 -2.61 0.52 10.00
C SER A 136 -2.40 -0.05 11.40
N PRO A 137 -2.30 0.78 12.46
CA PRO A 137 -2.29 0.27 13.83
C PRO A 137 -3.69 -0.17 14.31
N ALA A 138 -4.75 0.19 13.58
CA ALA A 138 -6.14 -0.03 13.97
C ALA A 138 -6.85 -1.08 13.11
N SER A 139 -6.17 -1.66 12.12
CA SER A 139 -6.75 -2.58 11.14
C SER A 139 -5.70 -3.56 10.64
N GLU A 140 -6.11 -4.77 10.29
CA GLU A 140 -5.26 -5.73 9.58
C GLU A 140 -4.98 -5.29 8.13
N LEU A 141 -5.79 -4.37 7.61
CA LEU A 141 -5.60 -3.79 6.29
C LEU A 141 -4.66 -2.58 6.37
N PRO A 142 -3.88 -2.33 5.30
CA PRO A 142 -3.03 -1.14 5.29
C PRO A 142 -3.85 0.13 5.31
N ARG A 143 -3.24 1.22 5.76
CA ARG A 143 -3.84 2.54 5.73
C ARG A 143 -3.76 3.13 4.32
N GLU A 144 -2.58 3.03 3.71
CA GLU A 144 -2.27 3.63 2.41
C GLU A 144 -1.26 2.76 1.65
N VAL A 145 -1.32 2.83 0.32
CA VAL A 145 -0.47 2.07 -0.59
C VAL A 145 -0.02 2.98 -1.72
N TRP A 146 1.28 2.96 -2.02
CA TRP A 146 1.88 3.74 -3.10
C TRP A 146 2.68 2.86 -4.04
N LEU A 147 2.70 3.25 -5.31
CA LEU A 147 3.62 2.72 -6.30
C LEU A 147 4.74 3.73 -6.53
N GLY A 148 5.97 3.28 -6.35
CA GLY A 148 7.18 3.97 -6.74
C GLY A 148 7.67 3.47 -8.10
N ALA A 149 8.12 4.39 -8.95
CA ALA A 149 8.80 4.07 -10.19
C ALA A 149 9.98 5.04 -10.41
N ALA A 150 11.08 4.51 -10.96
CA ALA A 150 12.20 5.34 -11.38
C ALA A 150 12.07 5.67 -12.88
N GLY A 151 12.22 6.95 -13.23
CA GLY A 151 12.31 7.38 -14.62
C GLY A 151 13.71 7.18 -15.21
N GLU A 152 13.89 7.55 -16.47
CA GLU A 152 15.21 7.52 -17.16
C GLU A 152 16.27 8.38 -16.45
N ALA A 153 15.85 9.41 -15.71
CA ALA A 153 16.73 10.29 -14.93
C ALA A 153 17.14 9.71 -13.57
N GLU A 154 16.82 8.44 -13.28
CA GLU A 154 17.05 7.79 -11.98
C GLU A 154 16.35 8.51 -10.80
N ALA A 155 15.40 9.40 -11.05
CA ALA A 155 14.55 9.98 -10.02
C ALA A 155 13.42 9.00 -9.68
N LEU A 156 13.34 8.60 -8.40
CA LEU A 156 12.27 7.76 -7.88
C LEU A 156 11.12 8.63 -7.40
N ALA A 157 9.93 8.38 -7.94
CA ALA A 157 8.73 9.12 -7.58
C ALA A 157 7.57 8.16 -7.26
N PHE A 158 6.65 8.62 -6.41
CA PHE A 158 5.55 7.81 -5.89
C PHE A 158 4.19 8.37 -6.30
N THR A 159 3.22 7.48 -6.50
CA THR A 159 1.81 7.83 -6.71
C THR A 159 0.93 6.94 -5.83
N PRO A 160 -0.15 7.48 -5.21
CA PRO A 160 -1.04 6.67 -4.39
C PRO A 160 -1.84 5.69 -5.26
N LEU A 161 -1.92 4.42 -4.84
CA LEU A 161 -2.76 3.42 -5.48
C LEU A 161 -4.18 3.41 -4.94
N TRP A 162 -4.39 3.93 -3.75
CA TRP A 162 -5.70 4.00 -3.11
C TRP A 162 -6.19 5.44 -3.12
N THR A 163 -7.41 5.64 -3.63
CA THR A 163 -8.06 6.96 -3.67
C THR A 163 -9.53 6.83 -3.32
N GLY A 164 -10.08 7.86 -2.68
CA GLY A 164 -11.49 7.92 -2.27
C GLY A 164 -11.71 7.68 -0.78
N GLU A 165 -12.99 7.62 -0.41
CA GLU A 165 -13.42 7.43 0.98
C GLU A 165 -13.18 5.98 1.44
N PRO A 166 -12.70 5.79 2.68
CA PRO A 166 -12.56 4.45 3.24
C PRO A 166 -13.92 3.81 3.52
N ALA A 167 -14.00 2.49 3.38
CA ALA A 167 -15.12 1.73 3.91
C ALA A 167 -14.93 1.42 5.39
N THR A 168 -16.03 1.32 6.12
CA THR A 168 -16.05 0.89 7.53
C THR A 168 -16.95 -0.32 7.68
N VAL A 169 -16.46 -1.36 8.37
CA VAL A 169 -17.25 -2.54 8.75
C VAL A 169 -16.99 -2.79 10.23
N ASP A 170 -18.06 -2.87 11.03
CA ASP A 170 -17.97 -3.08 12.49
C ASP A 170 -16.96 -2.14 13.17
N ASP A 171 -17.06 -0.83 12.89
CA ASP A 171 -16.17 0.24 13.36
C ASP A 171 -14.69 0.10 12.94
N THR A 172 -14.37 -0.86 12.07
CA THR A 172 -13.03 -1.05 11.51
C THR A 172 -12.91 -0.38 10.15
N GLU A 173 -11.97 0.57 10.02
CA GLU A 173 -11.65 1.19 8.75
C GLU A 173 -10.89 0.20 7.86
N LEU A 174 -11.42 -0.05 6.66
CA LEU A 174 -10.85 -0.99 5.71
C LEU A 174 -10.03 -0.30 4.62
N GLY A 175 -10.14 1.02 4.48
CA GLY A 175 -9.61 1.77 3.33
C GLY A 175 -10.56 1.75 2.12
N PRO A 176 -10.20 2.41 1.00
CA PRO A 176 -11.06 2.48 -0.18
C PRO A 176 -11.38 1.09 -0.76
N VAL A 177 -12.59 0.96 -1.32
CA VAL A 177 -13.07 -0.33 -1.86
C VAL A 177 -12.58 -0.62 -3.27
N PHE A 178 -12.04 0.40 -3.96
CA PHE A 178 -11.34 0.30 -5.23
C PHE A 178 -9.88 0.74 -5.07
N ALA A 179 -9.01 0.19 -5.91
CA ALA A 179 -7.60 0.55 -6.00
C ALA A 179 -7.16 0.66 -7.46
N LEU A 180 -6.02 1.30 -7.67
CA LEU A 180 -5.28 1.29 -8.92
C LEU A 180 -4.33 0.10 -8.92
N GLU A 181 -4.49 -0.78 -9.91
CA GLU A 181 -3.63 -1.94 -10.13
C GLU A 181 -2.58 -1.64 -11.21
N PRO A 182 -1.29 -1.87 -10.95
CA PRO A 182 -0.25 -1.65 -11.93
C PRO A 182 -0.18 -2.78 -12.96
N GLN A 183 -0.13 -2.39 -14.22
CA GLN A 183 -0.02 -3.28 -15.37
C GLN A 183 1.02 -2.74 -16.36
N LEU A 184 1.56 -3.63 -17.20
CA LEU A 184 2.41 -3.25 -18.34
C LEU A 184 1.61 -3.37 -19.62
N CYS A 185 1.36 -2.23 -20.27
CA CYS A 185 0.63 -2.16 -21.54
C CYS A 185 1.62 -1.71 -22.63
N GLY A 186 2.08 -2.65 -23.47
CA GLY A 186 3.05 -2.35 -24.51
C GLY A 186 4.39 -1.78 -23.99
N GLY A 187 4.82 -2.21 -22.81
CA GLY A 187 6.03 -1.73 -22.13
C GLY A 187 5.85 -0.45 -21.31
N ALA A 188 4.70 0.21 -21.39
CA ALA A 188 4.39 1.36 -20.55
C ALA A 188 3.72 0.92 -19.24
N LEU A 189 4.04 1.61 -18.14
CA LEU A 189 3.33 1.46 -16.87
C LEU A 189 1.93 2.06 -17.01
N ALA A 190 0.91 1.25 -16.77
CA ALA A 190 -0.47 1.69 -16.69
C ALA A 190 -1.06 1.32 -15.33
N LEU A 191 -1.95 2.18 -14.83
CA LEU A 191 -2.73 1.94 -13.63
C LEU A 191 -4.20 1.77 -14.03
N THR A 192 -4.79 0.64 -13.69
CA THR A 192 -6.18 0.30 -14.01
C THR A 192 -7.01 0.17 -12.74
N VAL A 193 -8.28 0.59 -12.77
CA VAL A 193 -9.16 0.46 -11.61
C VAL A 193 -9.50 -1.01 -11.35
N ARG A 194 -9.38 -1.44 -10.10
CA ARG A 194 -9.77 -2.78 -9.64
C ARG A 194 -10.54 -2.69 -8.33
N ALA A 195 -11.58 -3.53 -8.18
CA ALA A 195 -12.25 -3.74 -6.91
C ALA A 195 -11.31 -4.49 -5.95
N ARG A 196 -11.09 -3.92 -4.77
CA ARG A 196 -10.25 -4.52 -3.71
C ARG A 196 -11.08 -5.39 -2.77
N LEU A 197 -12.29 -4.93 -2.42
CA LEU A 197 -13.21 -5.67 -1.56
C LEU A 197 -14.24 -6.43 -2.40
N PRO A 198 -14.66 -7.66 -1.99
CA PRO A 198 -15.59 -8.48 -2.77
C PRO A 198 -16.90 -7.78 -3.18
N PRO A 199 -17.58 -6.99 -2.32
CA PRO A 199 -18.83 -6.33 -2.71
C PRO A 199 -18.66 -5.28 -3.81
N ALA A 200 -17.50 -4.64 -3.89
CA ALA A 200 -17.26 -3.54 -4.84
C ALA A 200 -17.20 -3.99 -6.30
N GLY A 201 -17.00 -5.29 -6.55
CA GLY A 201 -17.01 -5.84 -7.92
C GLY A 201 -18.37 -5.74 -8.62
N ALA A 202 -19.46 -5.51 -7.87
CA ALA A 202 -20.80 -5.32 -8.41
C ALA A 202 -21.19 -3.84 -8.59
N GLU A 203 -20.35 -2.91 -8.13
CA GLU A 203 -20.61 -1.47 -8.17
C GLU A 203 -19.71 -0.78 -9.19
N PRO A 204 -20.17 0.31 -9.84
CA PRO A 204 -19.30 1.11 -10.68
C PRO A 204 -18.23 1.82 -9.81
N PRO A 205 -16.98 1.92 -10.29
CA PRO A 205 -15.96 2.64 -9.56
C PRO A 205 -16.28 4.14 -9.47
N PRO A 206 -15.90 4.81 -8.36
CA PRO A 206 -16.05 6.25 -8.24
C PRO A 206 -15.37 7.03 -9.38
N PRO A 207 -15.87 8.21 -9.75
CA PRO A 207 -15.25 9.04 -10.78
C PRO A 207 -13.80 9.43 -10.47
N SER A 208 -13.45 9.63 -9.19
CA SER A 208 -12.11 10.02 -8.76
C SER A 208 -11.05 8.97 -9.13
N ILE A 209 -11.27 7.71 -8.78
CA ILE A 209 -10.31 6.64 -9.09
C ILE A 209 -10.29 6.30 -10.59
N THR A 210 -11.44 6.45 -11.26
CA THR A 210 -11.53 6.31 -12.72
C THR A 210 -10.72 7.39 -13.43
N ALA A 211 -10.73 8.64 -12.94
CA ALA A 211 -9.94 9.73 -13.49
C ALA A 211 -8.43 9.54 -13.26
N ALA A 212 -8.04 8.89 -12.17
CA ALA A 212 -6.65 8.55 -11.88
C ALA A 212 -6.13 7.41 -12.77
N ALA A 213 -6.96 6.49 -13.25
CA ALA A 213 -6.51 5.41 -14.12
C ALA A 213 -5.98 5.89 -15.48
N GLY A 214 -4.89 5.29 -15.95
CA GLY A 214 -4.23 5.66 -17.20
C GLY A 214 -2.78 5.20 -17.29
N VAL A 215 -2.03 5.76 -18.24
CA VAL A 215 -0.59 5.53 -18.41
C VAL A 215 0.19 6.50 -17.52
N TYR A 216 1.22 6.00 -16.85
CA TYR A 216 2.05 6.74 -15.91
C TYR A 216 3.51 6.77 -16.35
N ARG A 217 4.18 7.87 -16.03
CA ARG A 217 5.62 8.05 -16.22
C ARG A 217 6.14 9.07 -15.22
N VAL A 218 7.43 8.98 -14.89
CA VAL A 218 8.10 10.03 -14.13
C VAL A 218 8.34 11.25 -15.03
N VAL A 219 7.74 12.38 -14.70
CA VAL A 219 7.86 13.67 -15.39
C VAL A 219 8.20 14.72 -14.35
N ASP A 220 9.29 15.47 -14.55
CA ASP A 220 9.75 16.52 -13.63
C ASP A 220 9.89 16.07 -12.16
N GLY A 221 10.26 14.80 -11.94
CA GLY A 221 10.41 14.20 -10.61
C GLY A 221 9.12 13.67 -9.98
N GLU A 222 8.00 13.70 -10.69
CA GLU A 222 6.71 13.20 -10.23
C GLU A 222 6.24 12.00 -11.04
N LEU A 223 5.69 10.97 -10.39
CA LEU A 223 5.05 9.85 -11.07
C LEU A 223 3.63 10.26 -11.48
N ALA A 224 3.52 10.82 -12.69
CA ALA A 224 2.33 11.48 -13.17
C ALA A 224 1.61 10.65 -14.26
N ARG A 225 0.29 10.80 -14.28
CA ARG A 225 -0.56 10.27 -15.35
C ARG A 225 -0.37 11.10 -16.61
N ILE A 226 0.10 10.49 -17.69
CA ILE A 226 0.38 11.17 -18.97
C ILE A 226 -0.73 10.98 -20.02
N GLY A 227 -1.69 10.09 -19.77
CA GLY A 227 -2.79 9.84 -20.71
C GLY A 227 -3.67 8.66 -20.30
N PRO A 228 -4.74 8.38 -21.06
CA PRO A 228 -5.54 7.18 -20.86
C PRO A 228 -4.77 5.93 -21.30
N THR A 229 -5.13 4.77 -20.72
CA THR A 229 -4.66 3.47 -21.24
C THR A 229 -5.20 3.26 -22.65
N PRO A 230 -4.37 2.90 -23.65
CA PRO A 230 -4.85 2.72 -25.01
C PRO A 230 -5.93 1.63 -25.08
N ALA A 231 -7.03 1.92 -25.78
CA ALA A 231 -8.11 0.96 -25.96
C ALA A 231 -7.61 -0.31 -26.68
N GLY A 232 -7.92 -1.48 -26.13
CA GLY A 232 -7.49 -2.76 -26.70
C GLY A 232 -6.02 -3.10 -26.48
N ALA A 233 -5.27 -2.34 -25.68
CA ALA A 233 -3.92 -2.72 -25.30
C ALA A 233 -3.92 -4.05 -24.54
N ALA A 234 -3.05 -4.98 -24.96
CA ALA A 234 -2.75 -6.16 -24.17
C ALA A 234 -1.91 -5.72 -22.96
N CYS A 235 -2.52 -5.73 -21.79
CA CYS A 235 -1.88 -5.37 -20.54
C CYS A 235 -1.60 -6.62 -19.72
N LEU A 236 -0.38 -6.71 -19.17
CA LEU A 236 0.02 -7.82 -18.30
C LEU A 236 0.05 -7.34 -16.85
N PRO A 237 -0.49 -8.12 -15.90
CA PRO A 237 -0.40 -7.77 -14.49
C PRO A 237 1.07 -7.78 -14.05
N ILE A 238 1.45 -6.81 -13.23
CA ILE A 238 2.77 -6.78 -12.59
C ILE A 238 2.71 -7.66 -11.34
N ALA A 239 3.71 -8.50 -11.11
CA ALA A 239 3.81 -9.41 -9.97
C ALA A 239 4.17 -8.68 -8.66
N LEU A 240 3.35 -7.71 -8.27
CA LEU A 240 3.38 -7.04 -6.96
C LEU A 240 2.16 -7.50 -6.16
N ALA A 241 2.38 -7.90 -4.92
CA ALA A 241 1.30 -8.33 -4.04
C ALA A 241 0.56 -7.09 -3.50
N LEU A 242 -0.51 -6.68 -4.20
CA LEU A 242 -1.40 -5.64 -3.71
C LEU A 242 -2.27 -6.16 -2.56
N PRO A 243 -2.37 -5.42 -1.45
CA PRO A 243 -3.23 -5.75 -0.31
C PRO A 243 -4.71 -5.35 -0.54
#